data_AF-A0A958DDP6-F1
#
_entry.id   AF-A0A958DDP6-F1
#
_cell.length_a   1.000
_cell.length_b   1.000
_cell.length_c   1.000
_cell.angle_alpha   90.00
_cell.angle_beta   90.00
_cell.angle_gamma   90.00
#
_symmetry.space_group_name_H-M   'P 1'
#
loop_
_entity.id
_entity.type
_entity.pdbx_description
1 polymer ?
#
loop_
_entity_poly.entity_id
_entity_poly.type
_entity_poly.pdbx_seq_one_letter_code
_entity_poly.pdbx_strand_id
1 'polypeptide(L)'
;ILPEVNSHNNYVDLFSQVGIVGLVLFFWFAAEIALLGRRLHARYTRGFASGYVNGMLAVGVGALVLMVFADWLLPFVYNIGFPGFQASVLVWLFLGGLVALEHMPQPISSEQ
;
A
#
# COMPACT_ATOMS: atom_id res chain seq x y z
N ILE A 1 11.69 -26.20 13.01
CA ILE A 1 12.72 -25.21 12.69
C ILE A 1 12.09 -23.86 12.95
N LEU A 2 12.41 -23.22 14.07
CA LEU A 2 11.99 -21.84 14.32
C LEU A 2 12.94 -20.97 13.49
N PRO A 3 12.45 -20.03 12.66
CA PRO A 3 13.33 -19.15 11.91
C PRO A 3 14.08 -18.25 12.90
N GLU A 4 15.41 -18.33 12.92
CA GLU A 4 16.31 -17.56 13.79
C GLU A 4 16.61 -16.14 13.28
N VAL A 5 15.92 -15.69 12.23
CA VAL A 5 16.05 -14.33 11.73
C VAL A 5 14.67 -13.66 11.80
N ASN A 6 14.33 -13.12 12.97
CA ASN A 6 13.39 -12.01 13.04
C ASN A 6 14.16 -10.80 12.52
N SER A 7 14.04 -10.53 11.22
CA SER A 7 14.86 -9.52 10.56
C SER A 7 14.42 -8.09 10.91
N HIS A 8 13.25 -7.92 11.55
CA HIS A 8 12.54 -6.64 11.68
C HIS A 8 12.46 -5.86 10.35
N ASN A 9 12.58 -6.56 9.22
CA ASN A 9 12.62 -6.02 7.88
C ASN A 9 11.66 -6.83 7.01
N ASN A 10 10.56 -6.19 6.67
CA ASN A 10 9.44 -6.83 6.03
C ASN A 10 9.77 -7.39 4.63
N TYR A 11 10.83 -6.86 3.97
CA TYR A 11 11.32 -7.37 2.69
C TYR A 11 12.08 -8.69 2.81
N VAL A 12 12.92 -8.84 3.84
CA VAL A 12 13.68 -10.07 4.09
C VAL A 12 12.73 -11.19 4.49
N ASP A 13 11.74 -10.86 5.31
CA ASP A 13 10.68 -11.78 5.72
C ASP A 13 9.82 -12.23 4.54
N LEU A 14 9.42 -11.29 3.68
CA LEU A 14 8.69 -11.61 2.45
C LEU A 14 9.52 -12.52 1.55
N PHE A 15 10.79 -12.18 1.28
CA PHE A 15 11.67 -13.04 0.48
C PHE A 15 11.83 -14.44 1.08
N SER A 16 11.94 -14.55 2.41
CA SER A 16 12.11 -15.83 3.08
C SER A 16 10.88 -16.74 2.98
N GLN A 17 9.67 -16.16 2.95
CA GLN A 17 8.43 -16.92 2.85
C GLN A 17 8.02 -17.30 1.43
N VAL A 18 8.12 -16.34 0.49
CA VAL A 18 7.58 -16.51 -0.88
C VAL A 18 8.67 -16.53 -1.95
N GLY A 19 9.93 -16.36 -1.57
CA GLY A 19 11.06 -16.33 -2.48
C GLY A 19 11.08 -15.10 -3.38
N ILE A 20 11.96 -15.17 -4.39
CA ILE A 20 12.15 -14.08 -5.35
C ILE A 20 10.89 -13.76 -6.16
N VAL A 21 10.08 -14.78 -6.47
CA VAL A 21 8.85 -14.60 -7.27
C VAL A 21 7.86 -13.73 -6.52
N GLY A 22 7.57 -14.03 -5.26
CA GLY A 22 6.64 -13.22 -4.47
C GLY A 22 7.17 -11.82 -4.20
N LEU A 23 8.49 -11.65 -4.01
CA LEU A 23 9.10 -10.33 -3.89
C LEU A 23 8.93 -9.49 -5.16
N VAL A 24 9.16 -10.08 -6.34
CA VAL A 24 8.96 -9.40 -7.63
C VAL A 24 7.49 -9.02 -7.83
N LEU A 25 6.56 -9.94 -7.52
CA LEU A 25 5.13 -9.65 -7.61
C LEU A 25 4.70 -8.52 -6.67
N PHE A 26 5.27 -8.46 -5.46
CA PHE A 26 5.00 -7.37 -4.52
C PHE A 26 5.49 -6.02 -5.04
N PHE A 27 6.72 -5.94 -5.56
CA PHE A 27 7.23 -4.69 -6.15
C PHE A 27 6.46 -4.29 -7.40
N TRP A 28 6.05 -5.25 -8.22
CA TRP A 28 5.17 -4.97 -9.35
C TRP A 28 3.84 -4.40 -8.89
N PHE A 29 3.19 -5.02 -7.90
CA PHE A 29 1.97 -4.48 -7.30
C PHE A 29 2.15 -3.04 -6.79
N ALA A 30 3.24 -2.77 -6.05
CA ALA A 30 3.54 -1.42 -5.56
C ALA A 30 3.74 -0.42 -6.71
N ALA A 31 4.40 -0.83 -7.80
CA ALA A 31 4.56 -0.02 -9.00
C ALA A 31 3.22 0.27 -9.69
N GLU A 32 2.34 -0.72 -9.84
CA GLU A 32 1.00 -0.54 -10.43
C GLU A 32 0.16 0.45 -9.62
N ILE A 33 0.17 0.33 -8.30
CA ILE A 33 -0.53 1.27 -7.40
C ILE A 33 0.04 2.68 -7.53
N ALA A 34 1.37 2.84 -7.64
CA ALA A 34 1.98 4.15 -7.84
C ALA A 34 1.62 4.75 -9.20
N LEU A 35 1.62 3.95 -10.27
CA LEU A 35 1.20 4.38 -11.60
C LEU A 35 -0.27 4.77 -11.63
N LEU A 36 -1.14 3.98 -11.00
CA LEU A 36 -2.56 4.29 -10.81
C LEU A 36 -2.73 5.61 -10.08
N GLY A 37 -2.09 5.77 -8.92
CA GLY A 37 -2.18 6.99 -8.13
C GLY A 37 -1.68 8.21 -8.91
N ARG A 38 -0.63 8.09 -9.73
CA ARG A 38 -0.16 9.17 -10.61
C ARG A 38 -1.21 9.57 -11.66
N ARG A 39 -1.90 8.59 -12.27
CA ARG A 39 -3.01 8.88 -13.21
C ARG A 39 -4.16 9.59 -12.49
N LEU A 40 -4.53 9.12 -11.31
CA LEU A 40 -5.59 9.72 -10.50
C LEU A 40 -5.23 11.12 -10.00
N HIS A 41 -3.97 11.36 -9.65
CA HIS A 41 -3.47 12.67 -9.24
C HIS A 41 -3.64 13.70 -10.36
N ALA A 42 -3.34 13.31 -11.61
CA ALA A 42 -3.56 14.16 -12.77
C ALA A 42 -5.05 14.39 -13.06
N ARG A 43 -5.91 13.40 -12.75
CA ARG A 43 -7.37 13.45 -12.98
C ARG A 43 -8.10 14.29 -11.92
N TYR A 44 -7.75 14.13 -10.65
CA TYR A 44 -8.40 14.78 -9.51
C TYR A 44 -7.50 15.89 -8.96
N THR A 45 -7.71 17.11 -9.43
CA THR A 45 -6.88 18.27 -9.05
C THR A 45 -7.43 19.03 -7.85
N ARG A 46 -8.74 18.92 -7.55
CA ARG A 46 -9.42 19.67 -6.48
C ARG A 46 -10.35 18.77 -5.66
N GLY A 47 -10.73 19.26 -4.47
CA GLY A 47 -11.69 18.60 -3.58
C GLY A 47 -11.11 17.40 -2.82
N PHE A 48 -11.99 16.67 -2.14
CA PHE A 48 -11.62 15.54 -1.26
C PHE A 48 -10.85 14.44 -2.01
N ALA A 49 -11.27 14.08 -3.23
CA ALA A 49 -10.63 13.03 -4.02
C ALA A 49 -9.16 13.34 -4.31
N SER A 50 -8.82 14.61 -4.60
CA SER A 50 -7.43 15.05 -4.78
C SER A 50 -6.62 14.86 -3.49
N GLY A 51 -7.16 15.29 -2.34
CA GLY A 51 -6.49 15.12 -1.04
C GLY A 51 -6.30 13.64 -0.69
N TYR A 52 -7.31 12.82 -0.95
CA TYR A 52 -7.26 11.38 -0.73
C TYR A 52 -6.19 10.68 -1.59
N VAL A 53 -6.15 10.96 -2.90
CA VAL A 53 -5.16 10.38 -3.82
C VAL A 53 -3.74 10.77 -3.41
N ASN A 54 -3.51 12.05 -3.12
CA ASN A 54 -2.21 12.55 -2.67
C ASN A 54 -1.79 11.94 -1.33
N GLY A 55 -2.73 11.87 -0.38
CA GLY A 55 -2.50 11.24 0.91
C GLY A 55 -2.13 9.76 0.76
N MET A 56 -2.86 9.02 -0.07
CA MET A 56 -2.58 7.59 -0.28
C MET A 56 -1.28 7.33 -1.04
N LEU A 57 -0.89 8.20 -1.98
CA LEU A 57 0.45 8.12 -2.59
C LEU A 57 1.55 8.33 -1.55
N ALA A 58 1.41 9.34 -0.68
CA ALA A 58 2.36 9.60 0.40
C ALA A 58 2.41 8.45 1.41
N VAL A 59 1.25 7.89 1.79
CA VAL A 59 1.15 6.70 2.64
C VAL A 59 1.82 5.49 1.98
N GLY A 60 1.63 5.27 0.67
CA GLY A 60 2.28 4.17 -0.05
C GLY A 60 3.80 4.27 -0.03
N VAL A 61 4.36 5.45 -0.31
CA VAL A 61 5.80 5.69 -0.22
C VAL A 61 6.30 5.52 1.20
N GLY A 62 5.62 6.12 2.18
CA GLY A 62 5.96 5.99 3.59
C GLY A 62 5.92 4.54 4.07
N ALA A 63 4.93 3.77 3.63
CA ALA A 63 4.78 2.36 3.96
C ALA A 63 5.94 1.52 3.41
N LEU A 64 6.34 1.72 2.15
CA LEU A 64 7.49 1.04 1.54
C LEU A 64 8.81 1.37 2.27
N VAL A 65 8.97 2.61 2.72
CA VAL A 65 10.15 3.01 3.52
C VAL A 65 10.07 2.38 4.92
N LEU A 66 8.91 2.42 5.57
CA LEU A 66 8.71 1.85 6.90
C LEU A 66 8.91 0.34 6.92
N MET A 67 8.62 -0.37 5.83
CA MET A 67 8.89 -1.82 5.70
C MET A 67 10.38 -2.19 5.86
N VAL A 68 11.29 -1.25 5.64
CA VAL A 68 12.73 -1.47 5.91
C VAL A 68 13.00 -1.60 7.42
N PHE A 69 12.17 -0.94 8.25
CA PHE A 69 12.38 -0.80 9.68
C PHE A 69 11.37 -1.55 10.56
N ALA A 70 10.19 -1.89 10.01
CA ALA A 70 9.08 -2.40 10.81
C ALA A 70 8.11 -3.28 10.00
N ASP A 71 7.45 -4.20 10.71
CA ASP A 71 6.62 -5.26 10.10
C ASP A 71 5.13 -4.94 10.00
N TRP A 72 4.76 -3.65 9.99
CA TRP A 72 3.35 -3.26 10.11
C TRP A 72 2.58 -3.31 8.78
N LEU A 73 3.25 -3.31 7.62
CA LEU A 73 2.55 -3.30 6.33
C LEU A 73 2.15 -4.70 5.85
N LEU A 74 3.07 -5.66 5.90
CA LEU A 74 2.77 -7.10 5.80
C LEU A 74 2.95 -7.71 7.19
N PRO A 75 1.93 -7.60 8.06
CA PRO A 75 2.03 -8.04 9.43
C PRO A 75 1.97 -9.56 9.48
N PHE A 76 3.14 -10.17 9.45
CA PHE A 76 3.27 -11.59 9.70
C PHE A 76 2.93 -11.88 11.16
N VAL A 77 2.01 -12.81 11.38
CA VAL A 77 1.46 -13.14 12.71
C VAL A 77 2.57 -13.51 13.70
N TYR A 78 3.67 -14.11 13.23
CA TYR A 78 4.80 -14.47 14.07
C TYR A 78 5.66 -13.27 14.54
N ASN A 79 5.57 -12.10 13.89
CA ASN A 79 6.31 -10.90 14.29
C ASN A 79 5.51 -10.03 15.27
N ILE A 80 4.26 -9.69 14.93
CA ILE A 80 3.48 -8.69 15.67
C ILE A 80 2.07 -9.14 16.09
N GLY A 81 1.72 -10.41 15.82
CA GLY A 81 0.43 -11.00 16.18
C GLY A 81 -0.78 -10.38 15.47
N PHE A 82 -1.98 -10.80 15.89
CA PHE A 82 -3.25 -10.32 15.34
C PHE A 82 -3.53 -8.82 15.52
N PRO A 83 -3.12 -8.15 16.63
CA PRO A 83 -3.34 -6.71 16.75
C PRO A 83 -2.63 -5.89 15.68
N GLY A 84 -1.40 -6.29 15.30
CA GLY A 84 -0.68 -5.65 14.20
C GLY A 84 -1.34 -5.86 12.84
N PHE A 85 -1.95 -7.04 12.62
CA PHE A 85 -2.77 -7.31 11.44
C PHE A 85 -3.94 -6.34 11.29
N GLN A 86 -4.67 -6.04 12.37
CA GLN A 86 -5.81 -5.13 12.33
C GLN A 86 -5.45 -3.72 11.87
N ALA A 87 -4.27 -3.22 12.26
CA ALA A 87 -3.80 -1.90 11.85
C ALA A 87 -3.45 -1.84 10.36
N SER A 88 -2.90 -2.91 9.78
CA SER A 88 -2.51 -2.91 8.36
C SER A 88 -3.71 -2.92 7.42
N VAL A 89 -4.82 -3.54 7.83
CA VAL A 89 -6.05 -3.66 7.01
C VAL A 89 -6.52 -2.32 6.48
N LEU A 90 -6.39 -1.25 7.28
CA LEU A 90 -6.80 0.09 6.85
C LEU A 90 -5.97 0.58 5.66
N VAL A 91 -4.65 0.39 5.67
CA VAL A 91 -3.80 0.77 4.55
C VAL A 91 -4.24 0.04 3.28
N TRP A 92 -4.44 -1.28 3.35
CA TRP A 92 -4.90 -2.09 2.23
C TRP A 92 -6.28 -1.66 1.72
N LEU A 93 -7.22 -1.40 2.63
CA LEU A 93 -8.56 -0.92 2.30
C LEU A 93 -8.51 0.42 1.56
N PHE A 94 -7.72 1.37 2.06
CA PHE A 94 -7.59 2.68 1.42
C PHE A 94 -6.76 2.63 0.13
N LEU A 95 -5.83 1.70 -0.06
CA LEU A 95 -5.23 1.49 -1.38
C LEU A 95 -6.29 0.97 -2.38
N GLY A 96 -7.20 0.09 -1.94
CA GLY A 96 -8.35 -0.34 -2.74
C GLY A 96 -9.29 0.81 -3.15
N GLY A 97 -9.40 1.86 -2.33
CA GLY A 97 -10.17 3.04 -2.69
C GLY A 97 -9.59 3.85 -3.85
N LEU A 98 -8.29 3.77 -4.13
CA LEU A 98 -7.71 4.31 -5.38
C LEU A 98 -8.28 3.60 -6.60
N VAL A 99 -8.37 2.26 -6.54
CA VAL A 99 -8.94 1.45 -7.62
C VAL A 99 -10.43 1.78 -7.80
N ALA A 100 -11.16 1.98 -6.70
CA ALA A 100 -12.55 2.41 -6.76
C ALA A 100 -12.69 3.77 -7.46
N LEU A 101 -11.84 4.76 -7.14
CA LEU A 101 -11.86 6.08 -7.79
C LEU A 101 -11.57 6.02 -9.29
N GLU A 102 -10.73 5.10 -9.76
CA GLU A 102 -10.48 4.91 -11.19
C GLU A 102 -11.77 4.62 -11.96
N HIS A 103 -12.65 3.83 -11.36
CA HIS A 103 -13.92 3.37 -11.95
C HIS A 103 -15.10 4.28 -11.65
N MET A 104 -14.94 5.28 -10.78
CA MET A 104 -16.01 6.25 -10.54
C MET A 104 -16.18 7.17 -11.76
N PRO A 105 -17.43 7.49 -12.14
CA PRO A 105 -17.70 8.52 -13.13
C PRO A 105 -17.04 9.84 -12.71
N GLN A 106 -16.53 10.60 -13.68
CA GLN A 106 -16.08 11.95 -13.33
C GLN A 106 -17.28 12.76 -12.83
N PRO A 107 -17.12 13.53 -11.73
CA PRO A 107 -18.12 14.51 -11.37
C PRO A 107 -18.34 15.40 -12.59
N ILE A 108 -19.57 15.46 -13.09
CA ILE A 108 -19.94 16.46 -14.09
C ILE A 108 -19.58 17.79 -13.45
N SER A 109 -18.74 18.59 -14.12
CA SER A 109 -18.44 19.95 -13.69
C SER A 109 -19.74 20.76 -13.69
N SER A 110 -20.44 20.77 -12.55
CA SER A 110 -21.51 21.71 -12.30
C SER A 110 -20.87 23.07 -12.00
N GLU A 111 -20.32 23.69 -13.04
CA GLU A 111 -20.07 25.13 -13.10
C GLU A 111 -21.16 25.71 -13.99
N GLN A 112 -22.21 26.23 -13.34
CA GLN A 112 -22.62 27.63 -13.47
C GLN A 112 -22.92 28.16 -12.08
#